data_AF-A0A847AWS4-F1
#
_entry.id   AF-A0A847AWS4-F1
#
_cell.length_a   1.000
_cell.length_b   1.000
_cell.length_c   1.000
_cell.angle_alpha   90.00
_cell.angle_beta   90.00
_cell.angle_gamma   90.00
#
_symmetry.space_group_name_H-M   'P 1'
#
loop_
_entity.id
_entity.type
_entity.pdbx_description
1 polymer ?
#
loop_
_entity_poly.entity_id
_entity_poly.type
_entity_poly.pdbx_seq_one_letter_code
_entity_poly.pdbx_strand_id
1 'polypeptide(L)'
;LYQRARCTLFTSQWEEPFGLVMIESMAAGTPVIALRRGAAPEVIVDGKTGFIVDTEEEMVEATKEVHKLSPEDCRRHVEENFSNTQMAEKYLSLYKDIAK
;
A
#
# COMPACT_ATOMS: atom_id res chain seq x y z
N LEU A 1 11.43 11.89 1.90
CA LEU A 1 10.92 12.00 0.51
C LEU A 1 9.39 11.91 0.49
N TYR A 2 8.81 10.80 0.95
CA TYR A 2 7.35 10.55 0.90
C TYR A 2 6.50 11.61 1.60
N GLN A 3 6.78 11.99 2.85
CA GLN A 3 5.94 12.90 3.67
C GLN A 3 5.61 14.28 3.05
N ARG A 4 6.33 14.72 2.01
CA ARG A 4 6.06 16.00 1.31
C ARG A 4 5.46 15.81 -0.08
N ALA A 5 5.31 14.57 -0.53
CA ALA A 5 4.67 14.23 -1.80
C ALA A 5 3.15 14.22 -1.63
N ARG A 6 2.42 14.56 -2.69
CA ARG A 6 0.95 14.46 -2.72
C ARG A 6 0.49 13.00 -2.76
N CYS A 7 1.18 12.20 -3.57
CA CYS A 7 1.01 10.76 -3.70
C CYS A 7 2.30 10.14 -4.21
N THR A 8 2.40 8.81 -4.11
CA THR A 8 3.41 8.02 -4.81
C THR A 8 2.77 7.30 -5.99
N LEU A 9 3.39 7.42 -7.16
CA LEU A 9 3.02 6.63 -8.33
C LEU A 9 3.85 5.34 -8.31
N PHE A 10 3.17 4.19 -8.26
CA PHE A 10 3.79 2.88 -8.36
C PHE A 10 3.51 2.29 -9.73
N THR A 11 4.40 2.58 -10.68
CA THR A 11 4.25 2.29 -12.12
C THR A 11 4.85 0.94 -12.52
N SER A 12 4.97 0.01 -11.57
CA SER A 12 5.49 -1.32 -11.84
C SER A 12 4.62 -2.04 -12.88
N GLN A 13 5.26 -2.47 -13.97
CA GLN A 13 4.62 -3.27 -15.02
C GLN A 13 4.76 -4.78 -14.77
N TRP A 14 5.48 -5.18 -13.72
CA TRP A 14 5.70 -6.58 -13.35
C TRP A 14 4.82 -6.96 -12.13
N GLU A 15 4.63 -8.27 -11.93
CA GLU A 15 3.88 -8.84 -10.80
C GLU A 15 4.68 -8.72 -9.49
N GLU A 16 4.76 -7.50 -8.95
CA GLU A 16 5.49 -7.21 -7.72
C GLU A 16 4.93 -8.03 -6.54
N PRO A 17 5.74 -8.85 -5.85
CA PRO A 17 5.27 -9.80 -4.85
C PRO A 17 4.80 -9.14 -3.54
N PHE A 18 5.26 -7.91 -3.24
CA PHE A 18 4.82 -7.20 -2.05
C PHE A 18 4.84 -5.68 -2.22
N GLY A 19 5.97 -5.13 -2.69
CA GLY A 19 6.13 -3.70 -2.89
C GLY A 19 6.20 -2.89 -1.60
N LEU A 20 7.31 -3.05 -0.87
CA LEU A 20 7.63 -2.28 0.34
C LEU A 20 7.52 -0.77 0.15
N VAL A 21 7.82 -0.26 -1.05
CA VAL A 21 7.66 1.15 -1.42
C VAL A 21 6.24 1.66 -1.17
N MET A 22 5.22 0.83 -1.46
CA MET A 22 3.81 1.21 -1.24
C MET A 22 3.54 1.37 0.27
N ILE A 23 4.06 0.45 1.09
CA ILE A 23 3.90 0.47 2.54
C ILE A 23 4.67 1.62 3.16
N GLU A 24 5.92 1.86 2.77
CA GLU A 24 6.73 2.98 3.27
C GLU A 24 6.07 4.33 2.97
N SER A 25 5.48 4.47 1.78
CA SER A 25 4.74 5.65 1.38
C SER A 25 3.49 5.86 2.25
N MET A 26 2.66 4.81 2.41
CA MET A 26 1.48 4.88 3.27
C MET A 26 1.83 5.08 4.75
N ALA A 27 2.93 4.50 5.24
CA ALA A 27 3.44 4.69 6.60
C ALA A 27 3.82 6.16 6.86
N ALA A 28 4.33 6.83 5.82
CA ALA A 28 4.61 8.25 5.83
C ALA A 28 3.35 9.13 5.65
N GLY A 29 2.15 8.53 5.58
CA GLY A 29 0.89 9.23 5.36
C GLY A 29 0.67 9.65 3.90
N THR A 30 1.44 9.09 2.96
CA THR A 30 1.36 9.41 1.54
C THR A 30 0.56 8.34 0.80
N PRO A 31 -0.57 8.69 0.16
CA PRO A 31 -1.36 7.72 -0.58
C PRO A 31 -0.63 7.23 -1.83
N VAL A 32 -0.96 6.02 -2.27
CA VAL A 32 -0.31 5.36 -3.41
C VAL A 32 -1.29 5.17 -4.56
N ILE A 33 -0.88 5.50 -5.78
CA ILE A 33 -1.61 5.12 -6.99
C ILE A 33 -0.79 4.05 -7.69
N ALA A 34 -1.37 2.87 -7.91
CA ALA A 34 -0.69 1.73 -8.47
C ALA A 34 -1.48 1.09 -9.59
N LEU A 35 -0.78 0.46 -10.54
CA LEU A 35 -1.41 -0.44 -11.50
C LEU A 35 -1.93 -1.69 -10.78
N ARG A 36 -3.04 -2.25 -11.26
CA ARG A 36 -3.64 -3.49 -10.75
C ARG A 36 -2.79 -4.72 -11.09
N ARG A 37 -1.65 -4.84 -10.42
CA ARG A 37 -0.66 -5.91 -10.63
C ARG A 37 -0.04 -6.34 -9.31
N GLY A 38 0.36 -7.61 -9.23
CA GLY A 38 1.03 -8.21 -8.10
C GLY A 38 0.29 -7.93 -6.79
N ALA A 39 1.03 -7.52 -5.78
CA ALA A 39 0.53 -7.24 -4.44
C ALA A 39 -0.20 -5.88 -4.31
N ALA A 40 -0.25 -5.04 -5.35
CA ALA A 40 -0.91 -3.74 -5.23
C ALA A 40 -2.37 -3.83 -4.74
N PRO A 41 -3.21 -4.77 -5.25
CA PRO A 41 -4.57 -4.96 -4.75
C PRO A 41 -4.68 -5.55 -3.34
N GLU A 42 -3.61 -6.17 -2.84
CA GLU A 42 -3.56 -6.73 -1.49
C GLU A 42 -3.07 -5.70 -0.46
N VAL A 43 -2.21 -4.78 -0.90
CA VAL A 43 -1.55 -3.79 -0.04
C VAL A 43 -2.37 -2.50 0.05
N ILE A 44 -2.96 -2.04 -1.05
CA ILE A 44 -3.69 -0.77 -1.13
C ILE A 44 -5.19 -1.01 -0.93
N VAL A 45 -5.82 -0.16 -0.12
CA VAL A 45 -7.28 -0.10 -0.02
C VAL A 45 -7.77 0.98 -0.99
N ASP A 46 -8.35 0.55 -2.10
CA ASP A 46 -8.84 1.43 -3.16
C ASP A 46 -9.82 2.49 -2.63
N GLY A 47 -9.61 3.74 -3.02
CA GLY A 47 -10.41 4.89 -2.57
C GLY A 47 -10.19 5.31 -1.12
N LYS A 48 -9.30 4.66 -0.37
CA LYS A 48 -9.02 4.97 1.05
C LYS A 48 -7.56 5.28 1.32
N THR A 49 -6.66 4.37 0.98
CA THR A 49 -5.21 4.54 1.17
C THR A 49 -4.47 4.84 -0.13
N GLY A 50 -5.21 4.84 -1.23
CA GLY A 50 -4.67 4.96 -2.57
C GLY A 50 -5.73 4.68 -3.64
N PHE A 51 -5.27 4.56 -4.88
CA PHE A 51 -6.10 4.15 -6.01
C PHE A 51 -5.43 3.01 -6.78
N ILE A 52 -6.23 2.02 -7.17
CA ILE A 52 -5.78 0.91 -8.00
C ILE A 52 -6.41 1.07 -9.39
N VAL A 53 -5.56 1.29 -10.38
CA VAL A 53 -5.95 1.62 -11.76
C VAL A 53 -5.42 0.58 -12.74
N ASP A 54 -5.97 0.54 -13.94
CA ASP A 54 -5.61 -0.43 -14.96
C ASP A 54 -4.75 0.20 -16.09
N THR A 55 -4.79 1.53 -16.26
CA THR A 55 -3.97 2.25 -17.27
C THR A 55 -3.23 3.49 -16.74
N GLU A 56 -2.28 4.00 -17.52
CA GLU A 56 -1.56 5.25 -17.21
C GLU A 56 -2.50 6.47 -17.26
N GLU A 57 -3.48 6.48 -18.16
CA GLU A 57 -4.48 7.55 -18.24
C GLU A 57 -5.34 7.60 -16.98
N GLU A 58 -5.79 6.45 -16.49
CA GLU A 58 -6.51 6.33 -15.22
C GLU A 58 -5.63 6.75 -14.03
N MET A 59 -4.33 6.42 -14.07
CA MET A 59 -3.37 6.88 -13.07
C MET A 59 -3.29 8.41 -13.02
N VAL A 60 -3.22 9.07 -14.18
CA VAL A 60 -3.24 10.53 -14.28
C VAL A 60 -4.54 11.09 -13.70
N GLU A 61 -5.69 10.50 -14.01
CA GLU A 61 -6.97 10.96 -13.47
C GLU A 61 -7.02 10.80 -11.94
N ALA A 62 -6.58 9.67 -11.42
CA ALA A 62 -6.53 9.40 -9.99
C ALA A 62 -5.68 10.42 -9.21
N THR A 63 -4.61 10.98 -9.81
CA THR A 63 -3.80 12.03 -9.15
C THR A 63 -4.61 13.27 -8.76
N LYS A 64 -5.68 13.56 -9.51
CA LYS A 64 -6.57 14.70 -9.24
C LYS A 64 -7.39 14.43 -7.99
N GLU A 65 -7.77 13.18 -7.75
CA GLU A 65 -8.66 12.74 -6.67
C GLU A 65 -7.96 12.50 -5.33
N VAL A 66 -6.62 12.41 -5.32
CA VAL A 66 -5.80 12.15 -4.12
C VAL A 66 -6.10 13.09 -2.94
N HIS A 67 -6.53 14.32 -3.20
CA HIS A 67 -6.84 15.30 -2.16
C HIS A 67 -8.01 14.87 -1.25
N LYS A 68 -8.78 13.86 -1.68
CA LYS A 68 -9.90 13.28 -0.92
C LYS A 68 -9.44 12.24 0.11
N LEU A 69 -8.21 11.75 0.00
CA LEU A 69 -7.68 10.68 0.84
C LEU A 69 -7.06 11.27 2.13
N SER A 70 -7.22 10.57 3.24
CA SER A 70 -6.64 10.96 4.53
C SER A 70 -5.25 10.35 4.71
N PRO A 71 -4.22 11.17 5.03
CA PRO A 71 -2.92 10.67 5.46
C PRO A 71 -2.98 9.75 6.67
N GLU A 72 -3.90 10.03 7.60
CA GLU A 72 -4.13 9.25 8.81
C GLU A 72 -4.69 7.86 8.49
N ASP A 73 -5.57 7.75 7.49
CA ASP A 73 -6.09 6.47 7.01
C ASP A 73 -4.99 5.61 6.40
N CYS A 74 -4.09 6.20 5.61
CA CYS A 74 -2.92 5.51 5.05
C CYS A 74 -2.03 4.95 6.15
N ARG A 75 -1.71 5.78 7.14
CA ARG A 75 -0.83 5.39 8.24
C ARG A 75 -1.46 4.34 9.14
N ARG A 76 -2.74 4.51 9.49
CA ARG A 76 -3.48 3.57 10.32
C ARG A 76 -3.56 2.19 9.65
N HIS A 77 -3.83 2.14 8.35
CA HIS A 77 -3.84 0.89 7.59
C HIS A 77 -2.50 0.14 7.70
N VAL A 78 -1.38 0.86 7.61
CA VAL A 78 -0.04 0.25 7.75
C VAL A 78 0.21 -0.25 9.16
N GLU A 79 -0.12 0.54 10.17
CA GLU A 79 0.05 0.16 11.58
C GLU A 79 -0.78 -1.10 11.94
N GLU A 80 -1.98 -1.20 11.38
CA GLU A 80 -2.94 -2.30 11.61
C GLU A 80 -2.66 -3.59 10.82
N ASN A 81 -1.85 -3.55 9.74
CA ASN A 81 -1.71 -4.72 8.86
C ASN A 81 -0.26 -5.11 8.53
N PHE A 82 0.68 -4.17 8.58
CA PHE A 82 2.04 -4.33 8.06
C PHE A 82 3.12 -3.96 9.08
N SER A 83 2.79 -3.97 10.38
CA SER A 83 3.79 -3.76 11.43
C SER A 83 4.71 -4.98 11.59
N ASN A 84 5.95 -4.72 12.00
CA ASN A 84 6.93 -5.76 12.29
C ASN A 84 6.47 -6.71 13.41
N THR A 85 5.74 -6.19 14.41
CA THR A 85 5.16 -6.98 15.49
C THR A 85 4.14 -7.97 14.95
N GLN A 86 3.18 -7.52 14.13
CA GLN A 86 2.19 -8.43 13.53
C GLN A 86 2.83 -9.48 12.62
N MET A 87 3.85 -9.08 11.85
CA MET A 87 4.62 -10.04 11.05
C MET A 87 5.23 -11.12 11.95
N ALA A 88 5.95 -10.74 13.00
CA ALA A 88 6.60 -11.68 13.91
C ALA A 88 5.58 -12.61 14.61
N GLU A 89 4.44 -12.07 15.04
CA GLU A 89 3.35 -12.84 15.67
C GLU A 89 2.73 -13.86 14.71
N LYS A 90 2.44 -13.45 13.46
CA LYS A 90 1.90 -14.35 12.43
C LYS A 90 2.89 -15.48 12.10
N TYR A 91 4.17 -15.16 11.95
CA TYR A 91 5.22 -16.17 11.73
C TYR A 91 5.33 -17.15 12.90
N LEU A 92 5.34 -16.63 14.13
CA LEU A 92 5.43 -17.47 15.33
C LEU A 92 4.22 -18.40 15.46
N SER A 93 3.02 -17.91 15.15
CA SER A 93 1.80 -18.73 15.14
C SER A 93 1.91 -19.85 14.12
N LEU A 94 2.32 -19.53 12.89
CA LEU A 94 2.47 -20.51 11.81
C LEU A 94 3.50 -21.60 12.17
N TYR A 95 4.66 -21.22 12.71
CA TYR A 95 5.66 -22.19 13.15
C TYR A 95 5.15 -23.10 14.29
N LYS A 96 4.37 -22.56 15.24
CA LYS A 96 3.74 -23.35 16.30
C LYS A 96 2.73 -24.36 15.77
N ASP A 97 2.04 -24.03 14.68
CA ASP A 97 1.06 -24.94 14.08
C ASP A 97 1.71 -26.04 13.24
N ILE A 98 2.81 -25.75 12.54
CA ILE A 98 3.58 -26.74 11.77
C ILE A 98 4.37 -27.70 12.68
N ALA A 99 4.81 -27.23 13.85
CA ALA A 99 5.59 -28.02 14.80
C ALA A 99 4.74 -28.95 15.70
N LYS A 100 3.41 -28.93 15.56
CA LYS A 100 2.50 -29.91 16.18
C LYS A 100 2.43 -31.18 15.33
#